data_AF-A0A257U530-F1
#
_entry.id   AF-A0A257U530-F1
#
_cell.length_a   1.000
_cell.length_b   1.000
_cell.length_c   1.000
_cell.angle_alpha   90.00
_cell.angle_beta   90.00
_cell.angle_gamma   90.00
#
_symmetry.space_group_name_H-M   'P 1'
#
loop_
_entity.id
_entity.type
_entity.pdbx_description
1 polymer ?
#
loop_
_entity_poly.entity_id
_entity_poly.type
_entity_poly.pdbx_seq_one_letter_code
_entity_poly.pdbx_strand_id
1 'polypeptide(L)'
;LLGSLFLPGFLSALGTGEERRLGAADVERLAREQLDAAALRLAFSHHRRHIVRHALLLLWRLMSPPKSGKFALRTVRHEAFPTAWQLASLLASASERFAPVFAAWRPAVEQGQEAPAPEAQPSLQRGEEQTRARRRRRGGRRRGRKKAAAQA
;
A
#
# COMPACT_ATOMS: atom_id res chain seq x y z
N LEU A 1 1.83 18.54 9.38
CA LEU A 1 2.66 17.72 8.46
C LEU A 1 2.53 18.20 7.03
N LEU A 2 3.61 18.16 6.26
CA LEU A 2 3.62 18.57 4.84
C LEU A 2 2.57 17.85 3.97
N GLY A 3 2.20 16.60 4.28
CA GLY A 3 1.15 15.87 3.57
C GLY A 3 -0.22 16.56 3.58
N SER A 4 -0.50 17.39 4.60
CA SER A 4 -1.78 18.11 4.70
C SER A 4 -1.95 19.19 3.63
N LEU A 5 -0.85 19.75 3.10
CA LEU A 5 -0.89 20.73 2.00
C LEU A 5 -1.45 20.12 0.72
N PHE A 6 -1.28 18.82 0.55
CA PHE A 6 -1.70 18.06 -0.63
C PHE A 6 -3.09 17.46 -0.47
N LEU A 7 -3.59 17.42 0.76
CA LEU A 7 -4.78 16.68 1.12
C LEU A 7 -6.05 17.22 0.42
N PRO A 8 -6.33 18.54 0.36
CA PRO A 8 -7.54 19.03 -0.30
C PRO A 8 -7.59 18.67 -1.80
N GLY A 9 -6.50 18.91 -2.52
CA GLY A 9 -6.43 18.58 -3.95
C GLY A 9 -6.49 17.07 -4.21
N PHE A 10 -5.87 16.27 -3.35
CA PHE A 10 -5.96 14.82 -3.43
C PHE A 10 -7.39 14.30 -3.19
N LEU A 11 -8.08 14.81 -2.18
CA LEU A 11 -9.48 14.45 -1.90
C LEU A 11 -10.41 14.90 -3.02
N SER A 12 -10.19 16.10 -3.58
CA SER A 12 -10.95 16.57 -4.74
C SER A 12 -10.76 15.65 -5.94
N ALA A 13 -9.52 15.21 -6.22
CA ALA A 13 -9.23 14.29 -7.31
C ALA A 13 -9.84 12.89 -7.10
N LEU A 14 -9.90 12.42 -5.85
CA LEU A 14 -10.62 11.19 -5.49
C LEU A 14 -12.13 11.34 -5.70
N GLY A 15 -12.70 12.49 -5.31
CA GLY A 15 -14.13 12.80 -5.43
C GLY A 15 -14.60 12.91 -6.88
N THR A 16 -13.80 13.53 -7.76
CA THR A 16 -14.05 13.54 -9.22
C THR A 16 -14.01 12.15 -9.85
N GLY A 17 -13.43 11.18 -9.14
CA GLY A 17 -13.40 9.78 -9.54
C GLY A 17 -14.54 8.94 -8.97
N GLU A 18 -15.47 9.46 -8.16
CA GLU A 18 -16.49 8.60 -7.50
C GLU A 18 -17.38 7.80 -8.48
N GLU A 19 -17.57 8.29 -9.71
CA GLU A 19 -18.28 7.53 -10.77
C GLU A 19 -17.48 6.32 -11.28
N ARG A 20 -16.17 6.30 -11.09
CA ARG A 20 -15.24 5.25 -11.55
C ARG A 20 -14.55 4.59 -10.37
N ARG A 21 -14.71 3.27 -10.20
CA ARG A 21 -13.94 2.53 -9.17
C ARG A 21 -12.43 2.71 -9.39
N LEU A 22 -11.80 3.55 -8.58
CA LEU A 22 -10.36 3.83 -8.65
C LEU A 22 -9.56 2.61 -8.16
N GLY A 23 -8.60 2.19 -8.98
CA GLY A 23 -7.62 1.18 -8.59
C GLY A 23 -6.44 1.79 -7.84
N ALA A 24 -5.63 0.95 -7.19
CA ALA A 24 -4.41 1.41 -6.50
C ALA A 24 -3.42 2.14 -7.43
N ALA A 25 -3.35 1.73 -8.70
CA ALA A 25 -2.50 2.39 -9.70
C ALA A 25 -3.00 3.79 -10.07
N ASP A 26 -4.32 3.99 -10.16
CA ASP A 26 -4.90 5.31 -10.41
C ASP A 26 -4.62 6.25 -9.24
N VAL A 27 -4.79 5.76 -8.02
CA VAL A 27 -4.51 6.55 -6.81
C VAL A 27 -3.03 6.88 -6.68
N GLU A 28 -2.13 5.96 -7.05
CA GLU A 28 -0.69 6.25 -7.09
C GLU A 28 -0.36 7.34 -8.12
N ARG A 29 -0.99 7.30 -9.30
CA ARG A 29 -0.84 8.34 -10.32
C ARG A 29 -1.32 9.70 -9.80
N LEU A 30 -2.53 9.75 -9.22
CA LEU A 30 -3.08 10.99 -8.63
C LEU A 30 -2.18 11.54 -7.52
N ALA A 31 -1.70 10.68 -6.60
CA ALA A 31 -0.80 11.10 -5.54
C ALA A 31 0.52 11.66 -6.08
N ARG A 32 1.04 11.13 -7.19
CA ARG A 32 2.23 11.64 -7.88
C ARG A 32 1.95 13.01 -8.52
N GLU A 33 0.86 13.15 -9.27
CA GLU A 33 0.47 14.39 -9.95
C GLU A 33 0.32 15.55 -8.96
N GLN A 34 -0.33 15.30 -7.82
CA GLN A 34 -0.49 16.30 -6.77
C GLN A 34 0.83 16.74 -6.14
N LEU A 35 1.82 15.86 -6.13
CA LEU A 35 3.08 16.08 -5.42
C LEU A 35 4.18 16.65 -6.31
N ASP A 36 4.34 16.17 -7.54
CA ASP A 36 5.51 16.46 -8.38
C ASP A 36 5.68 17.97 -8.65
N ALA A 37 4.58 18.69 -8.91
CA ALA A 37 4.60 20.13 -9.16
C ALA A 37 4.98 20.97 -7.92
N ALA A 38 4.63 20.52 -6.72
CA ALA A 38 4.99 21.23 -5.49
C ALA A 38 6.33 20.78 -4.91
N ALA A 39 6.71 19.51 -5.12
CA ALA A 39 7.97 18.95 -4.63
C ALA A 39 9.17 19.69 -5.23
N LEU A 40 9.05 20.14 -6.49
CA LEU A 40 10.06 21.00 -7.13
C LEU A 40 10.11 22.38 -6.49
N ARG A 41 8.96 23.03 -6.26
CA ARG A 41 8.88 24.37 -5.68
C ARG A 41 9.32 24.43 -4.22
N LEU A 42 9.07 23.37 -3.46
CA LEU A 42 9.39 23.25 -2.05
C LEU A 42 10.73 22.55 -1.79
N ALA A 43 11.51 22.28 -2.83
CA ALA A 43 12.82 21.62 -2.77
C ALA A 43 12.82 20.33 -1.91
N PHE A 44 11.80 19.47 -2.09
CA PHE A 44 11.72 18.24 -1.32
C PHE A 44 12.87 17.29 -1.66
N SER A 45 13.50 16.73 -0.62
CA SER A 45 14.39 15.60 -0.79
C SER A 45 13.64 14.42 -1.41
N HIS A 46 14.37 13.56 -2.12
CA HIS A 46 13.80 12.34 -2.72
C HIS A 46 13.03 11.52 -1.69
N HIS A 47 13.62 11.31 -0.50
CA HIS A 47 12.99 10.57 0.59
C HIS A 47 11.70 11.24 1.08
N ARG A 48 11.68 12.57 1.26
CA ARG A 48 10.47 13.29 1.68
C ARG A 48 9.33 13.12 0.68
N ARG A 49 9.64 13.29 -0.61
CA ARG A 49 8.69 13.06 -1.70
C ARG A 49 8.14 11.64 -1.68
N HIS A 50 9.00 10.65 -1.50
CA HIS A 50 8.61 9.24 -1.39
C HIS A 50 7.64 9.01 -0.23
N ILE A 51 7.97 9.48 0.98
CA ILE A 51 7.11 9.34 2.16
C ILE A 51 5.74 9.99 1.96
N VAL A 52 5.68 11.23 1.46
CA VAL A 52 4.39 11.92 1.27
C VAL A 52 3.54 11.21 0.22
N ARG A 53 4.12 10.78 -0.90
CA ARG A 53 3.42 10.03 -1.95
C ARG A 53 2.80 8.74 -1.38
N HIS A 54 3.59 7.96 -0.65
CA HIS A 54 3.09 6.72 -0.04
C HIS A 54 2.08 6.99 1.07
N ALA A 55 2.21 8.09 1.81
CA ALA A 55 1.24 8.47 2.84
C ALA A 55 -0.14 8.77 2.23
N LEU A 56 -0.21 9.44 1.08
CA LEU A 56 -1.47 9.69 0.36
C LEU A 56 -2.12 8.40 -0.13
N LEU A 57 -1.32 7.47 -0.70
CA LEU A 57 -1.82 6.16 -1.12
C LEU A 57 -2.33 5.33 0.07
N LEU A 58 -1.61 5.36 1.20
CA LEU A 58 -2.04 4.69 2.42
C LEU A 58 -3.31 5.33 2.99
N LEU A 59 -3.41 6.64 2.97
CA LEU A 59 -4.60 7.35 3.42
C LEU A 59 -5.84 6.89 2.65
N TRP A 60 -5.76 6.80 1.32
CA TRP A 60 -6.86 6.26 0.51
C TRP A 60 -7.29 4.85 0.95
N ARG A 61 -6.35 3.98 1.34
CA ARG A 61 -6.69 2.66 1.90
C ARG A 61 -7.36 2.76 3.26
N LEU A 62 -6.91 3.69 4.10
CA LEU A 62 -7.46 3.93 5.43
C LEU A 62 -8.89 4.49 5.39
N MET A 63 -9.27 5.14 4.28
CA MET A 63 -10.65 5.61 4.05
C MET A 63 -11.66 4.47 3.81
N SER A 64 -11.21 3.22 3.85
CA SER A 64 -12.06 2.03 3.89
C SER A 64 -11.70 1.15 5.09
N PRO A 65 -12.65 0.35 5.63
CA PRO A 65 -12.34 -0.60 6.69
C PRO A 65 -11.24 -1.60 6.26
N PRO A 66 -10.41 -2.08 7.20
CA PRO A 66 -9.36 -3.04 6.88
C PRO A 66 -9.97 -4.35 6.35
N LYS A 67 -9.39 -4.88 5.26
CA LYS A 67 -9.87 -6.12 4.65
C LYS A 67 -9.65 -7.36 5.53
N SER A 68 -8.64 -7.33 6.39
CA SER A 68 -8.30 -8.38 7.36
C SER A 68 -7.26 -7.86 8.36
N GLY A 69 -7.12 -8.51 9.51
CA GLY A 69 -6.11 -8.14 10.53
C GLY A 69 -4.68 -8.20 9.98
N LYS A 70 -4.34 -9.23 9.20
CA LYS A 70 -3.02 -9.33 8.53
C LYS A 70 -2.76 -8.18 7.56
N PHE A 71 -3.78 -7.78 6.79
CA PHE A 71 -3.68 -6.63 5.91
C PHE A 71 -3.50 -5.34 6.70
N ALA A 72 -4.22 -5.19 7.80
CA ALA A 72 -4.14 -4.02 8.68
C ALA A 72 -2.73 -3.87 9.26
N LEU A 73 -2.19 -4.90 9.91
CA LEU A 73 -0.85 -4.88 10.50
C LEU A 73 0.25 -4.60 9.47
N ARG A 74 0.16 -5.20 8.28
CA ARG A 74 1.13 -4.92 7.20
C ARG A 74 1.07 -3.45 6.77
N THR A 75 -0.11 -2.85 6.78
CA THR A 75 -0.32 -1.45 6.43
C THR A 75 0.26 -0.53 7.52
N VAL A 76 0.02 -0.85 8.79
CA VAL A 76 0.51 -0.10 9.95
C VAL A 76 2.04 -0.09 10.03
N ARG A 77 2.71 -1.18 9.64
CA ARG A 77 4.17 -1.30 9.66
C ARG A 77 4.88 -0.60 8.49
N HIS A 78 4.15 0.01 7.57
CA HIS A 78 4.76 0.69 6.43
C HIS A 78 5.45 1.99 6.88
N GLU A 79 6.62 2.33 6.32
CA GLU A 79 7.40 3.52 6.72
C GLU A 79 6.60 4.84 6.64
N ALA A 80 5.74 4.99 5.63
CA ALA A 80 4.89 6.16 5.45
C ALA A 80 3.61 6.15 6.31
N PHE A 81 3.35 5.08 7.07
CA PHE A 81 2.14 4.94 7.88
C PHE A 81 1.97 6.05 8.92
N PRO A 82 3.00 6.46 9.70
CA PRO A 82 2.82 7.53 10.68
C PRO A 82 2.28 8.83 10.05
N THR A 83 2.78 9.19 8.87
CA THR A 83 2.28 10.35 8.13
C THR A 83 0.85 10.13 7.64
N ALA A 84 0.54 8.94 7.10
CA ALA A 84 -0.81 8.60 6.66
C ALA A 84 -1.84 8.63 7.81
N TRP A 85 -1.46 8.11 8.97
CA TRP A 85 -2.30 8.06 10.16
C TRP A 85 -2.58 9.47 10.69
N GLN A 86 -1.58 10.34 10.71
CA GLN A 86 -1.78 11.74 11.09
C GLN A 86 -2.72 12.48 10.13
N LEU A 87 -2.66 12.18 8.82
CA LEU A 87 -3.63 12.72 7.84
C LEU A 87 -5.04 12.15 8.07
N ALA A 88 -5.14 10.86 8.40
CA ALA A 88 -6.41 10.24 8.75
C ALA A 88 -7.01 10.86 10.01
N SER A 89 -6.21 11.10 11.06
CA SER A 89 -6.67 11.78 12.27
C SER A 89 -7.18 13.19 11.99
N LEU A 90 -6.49 13.94 11.11
CA LEU A 90 -6.95 15.26 10.67
C LEU A 90 -8.29 15.19 9.92
N LEU A 91 -8.47 14.17 9.07
CA LEU A 91 -9.75 13.94 8.39
C LEU A 91 -10.86 13.55 9.35
N ALA A 92 -10.57 12.74 10.36
CA ALA A 92 -11.52 12.34 11.39
C ALA A 92 -12.02 13.55 12.18
N SER A 93 -11.10 14.47 12.53
CA SER A 93 -11.44 15.70 13.25
C SER A 93 -12.21 16.70 12.39
N ALA A 94 -12.00 16.70 11.08
CA ALA A 94 -12.66 17.59 10.15
C ALA A 94 -14.00 17.05 9.61
N SER A 95 -14.26 15.75 9.73
CA SER A 95 -15.45 15.11 9.20
C SER A 95 -15.83 13.84 9.96
N GLU A 96 -17.05 13.82 10.49
CA GLU A 96 -17.62 12.66 11.18
C GLU A 96 -17.76 11.42 10.27
N ARG A 97 -17.79 11.61 8.94
CA ARG A 97 -17.92 10.52 7.95
C ARG A 97 -16.83 9.45 8.11
N PHE A 98 -15.61 9.85 8.45
CA PHE A 98 -14.47 8.94 8.50
C PHE A 98 -14.18 8.37 9.89
N ALA A 99 -14.77 8.94 10.94
CA ALA A 99 -14.59 8.48 12.32
C ALA A 99 -14.82 6.97 12.52
N PRO A 100 -15.94 6.36 12.06
CA PRO A 100 -16.16 4.92 12.27
C PRO A 100 -15.17 4.06 11.49
N VAL A 101 -14.75 4.51 10.30
CA VAL A 101 -13.78 3.77 9.47
C VAL A 101 -12.42 3.76 10.17
N PHE A 102 -11.95 4.90 10.66
CA PHE A 102 -10.66 4.96 11.35
C PHE A 102 -10.68 4.27 12.72
N ALA A 103 -11.83 4.24 13.42
CA ALA A 103 -12.00 3.43 14.61
C ALA A 103 -11.74 1.94 14.34
N ALA A 104 -12.16 1.40 13.19
CA ALA A 104 -11.91 0.02 12.81
C ALA A 104 -10.42 -0.31 12.57
N TRP A 105 -9.58 0.71 12.35
CA TRP A 105 -8.14 0.53 12.20
C TRP A 105 -7.38 0.54 13.53
N ARG A 106 -7.93 1.16 14.59
CA ARG A 106 -7.24 1.37 15.88
C ARG A 106 -6.60 0.11 16.48
N PRO A 107 -7.26 -1.06 16.53
CA PRO A 107 -6.64 -2.25 17.12
C PRO A 107 -5.32 -2.64 16.45
N ALA A 108 -5.25 -2.49 15.12
CA ALA A 108 -4.03 -2.77 14.38
C ALA A 108 -2.95 -1.69 14.60
N VAL A 109 -3.35 -0.44 14.84
CA VAL A 109 -2.42 0.65 15.17
C VAL A 109 -1.77 0.41 16.52
N GLU A 110 -2.58 0.11 17.53
CA GLU A 110 -2.14 -0.18 18.90
C GLU A 110 -1.18 -1.39 18.90
N GLN A 111 -1.58 -2.49 18.26
CA GLN A 111 -0.73 -3.68 18.12
C GLN A 111 0.56 -3.39 17.32
N GLY A 112 0.51 -2.50 16.33
CA GLY A 112 1.67 -2.12 15.54
C GLY A 112 2.68 -1.24 16.27
N GLN A 113 2.25 -0.53 17.32
CA GLN A 113 3.09 0.30 18.19
C GLN A 113 3.75 -0.54 19.30
N GLU A 114 3.08 -1.58 19.79
CA GLU A 114 3.62 -2.48 20.82
C GLU A 114 4.64 -3.50 20.27
N ALA A 115 4.49 -3.90 19.01
CA ALA A 115 5.42 -4.84 18.40
C ALA A 115 6.80 -4.18 18.18
N PRO A 116 7.92 -4.79 18.62
CA PRO A 116 9.25 -4.28 18.32
C PRO A 116 9.39 -4.12 16.79
N ALA A 117 10.04 -3.02 16.40
CA ALA A 117 10.26 -2.69 15.00
C ALA A 117 10.77 -3.93 14.24
N PRO A 118 10.22 -4.26 13.05
CA PRO A 118 10.79 -5.35 12.28
C PRO A 118 12.26 -5.04 12.05
N GLU A 119 13.14 -5.95 12.47
CA GLU A 119 14.55 -5.93 12.10
C GLU A 119 14.64 -5.58 10.62
N ALA A 120 15.49 -4.60 10.30
CA ALA A 120 15.67 -4.08 8.96
C ALA A 120 15.77 -5.27 7.99
N GLN A 121 14.76 -5.41 7.13
CA GLN A 121 14.85 -6.39 6.05
C GLN A 121 16.12 -6.06 5.27
N PRO A 122 17.02 -7.03 5.03
CA PRO A 122 18.19 -6.78 4.21
C PRO A 122 17.68 -6.22 2.89
N SER A 123 18.15 -5.03 2.54
CA SER A 123 17.85 -4.38 1.28
C SER A 123 18.02 -5.40 0.16
N LEU A 124 16.93 -5.79 -0.49
CA LEU A 124 16.98 -6.58 -1.71
C LEU A 124 17.61 -5.68 -2.78
N GLN A 125 18.93 -5.69 -2.84
CA GLN A 125 19.66 -5.35 -4.04
C GLN A 125 19.10 -6.23 -5.16
N ARG A 126 18.52 -5.54 -6.14
CA ARG A 126 18.26 -5.94 -7.53
C ARG A 126 18.91 -7.29 -7.91
N GLY A 127 18.07 -8.31 -8.12
CA GLY A 127 18.50 -9.59 -8.69
C GLY A 127 17.30 -10.36 -9.25
N GLU A 128 17.26 -10.49 -10.57
CA GLU A 128 16.15 -10.95 -11.42
C GLU A 128 15.81 -12.46 -11.31
N GLU A 129 15.97 -13.10 -10.15
CA GLU A 129 15.98 -14.57 -10.08
C GLU A 129 14.75 -15.24 -9.48
N GLN A 130 13.90 -14.54 -8.72
CA GLN A 130 12.78 -15.19 -8.02
C GLN A 130 11.57 -15.55 -8.92
N THR A 131 11.51 -15.05 -10.15
CA THR A 131 10.39 -15.32 -11.06
C THR A 131 10.54 -16.62 -11.87
N ARG A 132 11.75 -17.22 -11.94
CA ARG A 132 12.00 -18.46 -12.71
C ARG A 132 11.60 -19.74 -11.98
N ALA A 133 11.62 -19.75 -10.65
CA ALA A 133 11.40 -20.97 -9.87
C ALA A 133 9.93 -21.44 -9.85
N ARG A 134 8.96 -20.52 -9.98
CA ARG A 134 7.54 -20.86 -9.83
C ARG A 134 6.88 -21.42 -11.10
N ARG A 135 7.50 -21.26 -12.27
CA ARG A 135 6.92 -21.71 -13.56
C ARG A 135 7.25 -23.18 -13.91
N ARG A 136 8.17 -23.84 -13.19
CA ARG A 136 8.59 -25.24 -13.50
C ARG A 136 7.72 -26.33 -12.88
N ARG A 137 6.80 -26.02 -11.96
CA ARG A 137 6.01 -27.04 -11.24
C ARG A 137 4.66 -27.43 -11.88
N ARG A 138 4.28 -26.86 -13.02
CA ARG A 138 2.98 -27.16 -13.70
C ARG A 138 3.10 -27.88 -15.05
N GLY A 139 4.26 -28.46 -15.38
CA GLY A 139 4.53 -29.09 -16.68
C GLY A 139 4.88 -30.58 -16.66
N GLY A 140 4.64 -31.31 -15.57
CA GLY A 140 5.15 -32.68 -15.39
C GLY A 140 4.11 -33.67 -14.89
N ARG A 141 2.99 -33.86 -15.61
CA ARG A 141 2.04 -34.95 -15.33
C ARG A 141 1.26 -35.35 -16.59
N ARG A 142 1.97 -35.72 -17.66
CA ARG A 142 1.39 -36.40 -18.84
C ARG A 142 2.51 -37.02 -19.67
N ARG A 143 3.02 -38.18 -19.24
CA ARG A 143 3.69 -39.21 -20.08
C ARG A 143 4.20 -40.31 -19.15
N GLY A 144 3.44 -41.40 -19.06
CA GLY A 144 3.78 -42.55 -18.23
C GLY A 144 2.66 -43.59 -18.15
N ARG A 145 1.94 -43.83 -19.25
CA ARG A 145 1.07 -44.99 -19.39
C ARG A 145 1.06 -45.42 -20.85
N LYS A 146 2.08 -46.18 -21.24
CA LYS A 146 2.08 -47.16 -22.35
C LYS A 146 3.44 -47.85 -22.38
N LYS A 147 3.52 -49.00 -21.72
CA LYS A 147 4.20 -50.21 -22.20
C LYS A 147 3.78 -51.35 -21.28
N ALA A 148 2.60 -51.90 -21.62
CA ALA A 148 2.32 -53.30 -21.34
C ALA A 148 3.08 -54.13 -22.39
N ALA A 149 3.45 -55.34 -21.99
CA ALA A 149 3.77 -56.50 -22.82
C ALA A 149 5.02 -56.44 -23.70
N ALA A 150 6.11 -57.03 -23.20
CA ALA A 150 6.95 -57.96 -23.96
C ALA A 150 7.89 -58.72 -23.00
N GLN A 151 7.62 -60.02 -22.83
CA GLN A 151 8.57 -61.15 -22.75
C GLN A 151 9.73 -61.05 -21.74
N ALA A 152 9.75 -61.94 -20.73
CA ALA A 152 10.21 -63.33 -20.81
C ALA A 152 9.70 -64.10 -19.59
#